data_AF-G3PIQ2-F1
#
_entry.id   AF-G3PIQ2-F1
#
_cell.length_a   1.000
_cell.length_b   1.000
_cell.length_c   1.000
_cell.angle_alpha   90.00
_cell.angle_beta   90.00
_cell.angle_gamma   90.00
#
_symmetry.space_group_name_H-M   'P 1'
#
loop_
_entity.id
_entity.type
_entity.pdbx_description
1 polymer ?
#
loop_
_entity_poly.entity_id
_entity_poly.type
_entity_poly.pdbx_seq_one_letter_code
_entity_poly.pdbx_strand_id
1 'polypeptide(L)'
;MSGGPAVRVSIESTCEKQVQEVALDGTETYVPPLSMSQNLAKLAQRIDFSQGSDSEEDGIDGKPRDREWTKQEPEEEEGTVKFQPSLWPWDSVRNNLRSALTEMCVLHDVLSVVKEKKYMALDPVSQDPTAGKIIFITLS
;
A
#
# COMPACT_ATOMS: atom_id res chain seq x y z
N MET A 1 6.06 12.95 17.48
CA MET A 1 5.44 12.57 16.20
C MET A 1 4.32 11.60 16.54
N SER A 2 3.08 12.08 16.59
CA SER A 2 1.92 11.24 16.92
C SER A 2 1.58 10.40 15.69
N GLY A 3 1.74 9.08 15.79
CA GLY A 3 1.33 8.16 14.73
C GLY A 3 -0.20 8.08 14.73
N GLY A 4 -0.82 8.42 13.61
CA GLY A 4 -2.27 8.27 13.43
C GLY A 4 -2.73 6.81 13.62
N PRO A 5 -4.04 6.58 13.79
CA PRO A 5 -4.59 5.26 14.08
C PRO A 5 -4.19 4.24 12.99
N ALA A 6 -3.71 3.08 13.43
CA ALA A 6 -3.23 2.03 12.55
C ALA A 6 -4.40 1.37 11.79
N VAL A 7 -4.48 1.62 10.48
CA VAL A 7 -5.46 0.98 9.61
C VAL A 7 -5.08 -0.49 9.44
N ARG A 8 -5.98 -1.41 9.82
CA ARG A 8 -5.79 -2.86 9.56
C ARG A 8 -6.01 -3.14 8.08
N VAL A 9 -4.93 -3.15 7.31
CA VAL A 9 -4.95 -3.55 5.90
C VAL A 9 -4.65 -5.05 5.82
N SER A 10 -5.58 -5.82 5.26
CA SER A 10 -5.35 -7.22 4.91
C SER A 10 -5.01 -7.28 3.42
N ILE A 11 -3.83 -7.80 3.09
CA ILE A 11 -3.40 -8.02 1.70
C ILE A 11 -3.54 -9.53 1.43
N GLU A 12 -4.37 -9.90 0.47
CA GLU A 12 -4.39 -11.27 -0.05
C GLU A 12 -3.59 -11.36 -1.35
N SER A 13 -2.86 -12.46 -1.52
CA SER A 13 -2.19 -12.76 -2.79
C SER A 13 -3.23 -13.11 -3.84
N THR A 14 -3.10 -12.58 -5.06
CA THR A 14 -3.90 -13.00 -6.21
C THR A 14 -3.54 -14.43 -6.60
N CYS A 15 -4.30 -15.40 -6.08
CA CYS A 15 -4.19 -16.80 -6.47
C CYS A 15 -4.82 -16.99 -7.86
N GLU A 16 -4.06 -16.78 -8.93
CA GLU A 16 -4.57 -16.89 -10.31
C GLU A 16 -4.87 -18.33 -10.74
N LYS A 17 -4.23 -19.34 -10.14
CA LYS A 17 -4.43 -20.76 -10.49
C LYS A 17 -4.34 -21.65 -9.25
N GLN A 18 -5.48 -22.23 -8.87
CA GLN A 18 -5.55 -23.25 -7.82
C GLN A 18 -5.79 -24.61 -8.48
N VAL A 19 -4.96 -25.61 -8.18
CA VAL A 19 -5.17 -26.98 -8.66
C VAL A 19 -6.40 -27.55 -7.95
N GLN A 20 -7.37 -28.02 -8.72
CA GLN A 20 -8.57 -28.70 -8.24
C GLN A 20 -8.26 -30.17 -7.97
N GLU A 21 -7.69 -30.84 -8.96
CA GLU A 21 -7.40 -32.27 -8.91
C GLU A 21 -6.15 -32.59 -9.74
N VAL A 22 -5.44 -33.66 -9.36
CA VAL A 22 -4.34 -34.24 -10.13
C VAL A 22 -4.70 -35.69 -10.44
N ALA A 23 -4.81 -36.02 -11.73
CA ALA A 23 -5.13 -37.35 -12.18
C ALA A 23 -3.92 -38.30 -12.04
N LEU A 24 -4.19 -39.61 -12.10
CA LEU A 24 -3.17 -40.67 -11.89
C LEU A 24 -2.06 -40.67 -12.96
N ASP A 25 -2.32 -40.04 -14.10
CA ASP A 25 -1.37 -39.78 -15.20
C ASP A 25 -0.54 -38.50 -14.98
N GLY A 26 -0.78 -37.78 -13.89
CA GLY A 26 -0.14 -36.50 -13.57
C GLY A 26 -0.83 -35.28 -14.19
N THR A 27 -1.99 -35.44 -14.82
CA THR A 27 -2.72 -34.31 -15.43
C THR A 27 -3.38 -33.44 -14.35
N GLU A 28 -3.01 -32.16 -14.29
CA GLU A 28 -3.59 -31.18 -13.36
C GLU A 28 -4.85 -30.54 -13.95
N THR A 29 -5.96 -30.60 -13.22
CA THR A 29 -7.18 -29.84 -13.51
C THR A 29 -7.23 -28.63 -12.59
N TYR A 30 -7.33 -27.43 -13.14
CA TYR A 30 -7.34 -26.17 -12.38
C TYR A 30 -8.76 -25.65 -12.15
N VAL A 31 -8.98 -25.02 -10.99
CA VAL A 31 -10.20 -24.28 -10.70
C VAL A 31 -10.26 -23.06 -11.62
N PRO A 32 -11.37 -22.86 -12.36
CA PRO A 32 -11.56 -21.64 -13.15
C PRO A 32 -11.51 -20.39 -12.26
N PRO A 33 -10.79 -19.34 -12.68
CA PRO A 33 -10.75 -18.10 -11.92
C PRO A 33 -12.15 -17.49 -11.83
N LEU A 34 -12.49 -16.95 -10.66
CA LEU A 34 -13.77 -16.28 -10.45
C LEU A 34 -13.92 -15.11 -11.41
N SER A 35 -15.14 -14.92 -11.93
CA SER A 35 -15.46 -13.71 -12.66
C SER A 35 -15.38 -12.49 -11.73
N MET A 36 -15.25 -11.29 -12.30
CA MET A 36 -15.24 -10.04 -11.53
C MET A 36 -16.48 -9.91 -10.62
N SER A 37 -17.66 -10.29 -11.11
CA SER A 37 -18.89 -10.25 -10.33
C SER A 37 -18.90 -11.29 -9.20
N GLN A 38 -18.38 -12.50 -9.44
CA GLN A 38 -18.26 -13.53 -8.40
C GLN A 38 -17.26 -13.15 -7.32
N ASN A 39 -16.11 -12.56 -7.70
CA ASN A 39 -15.12 -12.09 -6.73
C ASN A 39 -15.70 -10.95 -5.87
N LEU A 40 -16.39 -9.99 -6.49
CA LEU A 40 -17.06 -8.92 -5.75
C LEU A 40 -18.14 -9.47 -4.80
N ALA A 41 -18.94 -10.44 -5.23
CA ALA A 41 -19.95 -11.06 -4.39
C ALA A 41 -19.32 -11.79 -3.17
N LYS A 42 -18.22 -12.52 -3.38
CA LYS A 42 -17.46 -13.16 -2.31
C LYS A 42 -16.94 -12.14 -1.29
N LEU A 43 -16.43 -11.00 -1.75
CA LEU A 43 -15.95 -9.93 -0.88
C LEU A 43 -17.09 -9.25 -0.12
N ALA A 44 -18.22 -8.98 -0.79
CA ALA A 44 -19.39 -8.37 -0.15
C ALA A 44 -19.95 -9.23 0.99
N GLN A 45 -19.90 -10.56 0.87
CA GLN A 45 -20.31 -11.49 1.93
C GLN A 45 -19.41 -11.44 3.18
N ARG A 46 -18.18 -10.93 3.07
CA ARG A 46 -17.28 -10.75 4.22
C ARG A 46 -17.56 -9.47 5.01
N ILE A 47 -18.44 -8.62 4.51
CA ILE A 47 -18.82 -7.38 5.21
C ILE A 47 -19.83 -7.74 6.29
N ASP A 48 -19.37 -7.67 7.54
CA ASP A 48 -20.23 -7.79 8.70
C ASP A 48 -20.85 -6.43 9.04
N PHE A 49 -22.11 -6.24 8.70
CA PHE A 49 -22.85 -5.01 9.02
C PHE A 49 -23.37 -4.98 10.48
N SER A 50 -23.24 -6.07 11.23
CA SER A 50 -23.55 -6.09 12.66
C SER A 50 -22.46 -5.43 13.49
N GLN A 51 -21.25 -5.33 12.94
CA GLN A 51 -20.22 -4.40 13.42
C GLN A 51 -20.58 -2.99 12.93
N GLY A 52 -21.55 -2.39 13.60
CA GLY A 52 -21.76 -0.95 13.52
C GLY A 52 -20.49 -0.21 13.90
N SER A 53 -20.33 0.99 13.37
CA SER A 53 -19.22 1.91 13.61
C SER A 53 -19.18 2.44 15.07
N ASP A 54 -19.43 1.60 16.07
CA ASP A 54 -19.15 1.84 17.47
C ASP A 54 -17.86 1.10 17.81
N SER A 55 -16.75 1.76 17.52
CA SER A 55 -15.48 1.48 18.19
C SER A 55 -15.00 2.76 18.84
N GLU A 56 -15.91 3.41 19.56
CA GLU A 56 -15.54 4.24 20.70
C GLU A 56 -15.34 3.29 21.89
N GLU A 57 -14.18 3.40 22.54
CA GLU A 57 -13.80 2.80 23.81
C GLU A 57 -13.62 1.28 23.97
N ASP A 58 -12.33 0.97 24.13
CA ASP A 58 -11.75 0.15 25.20
C ASP A 58 -11.83 -1.38 25.11
N GLY A 59 -10.73 -1.99 25.50
CA GLY A 59 -10.57 -3.44 25.55
C GLY A 59 -11.28 -4.07 26.73
N ILE A 60 -11.15 -5.40 26.74
CA ILE A 60 -11.31 -6.31 27.88
C ILE A 60 -12.77 -6.79 28.11
N ASP A 61 -13.04 -7.97 27.54
CA ASP A 61 -13.75 -9.11 28.13
C ASP A 61 -15.18 -8.89 28.71
N GLY A 62 -16.16 -9.62 28.15
CA GLY A 62 -17.29 -10.15 28.93
C GLY A 62 -18.72 -9.63 28.65
N LYS A 63 -19.52 -10.49 27.99
CA LYS A 63 -20.99 -10.70 28.10
C LYS A 63 -21.99 -9.52 27.85
N PRO A 64 -23.24 -9.82 27.42
CA PRO A 64 -24.22 -8.81 27.04
C PRO A 64 -24.95 -8.26 28.26
N ARG A 65 -25.21 -6.95 28.28
CA ARG A 65 -26.20 -6.33 29.16
C ARG A 65 -26.96 -5.23 28.42
N ASP A 66 -28.26 -5.47 28.27
CA ASP A 66 -29.28 -4.47 27.99
C ASP A 66 -29.17 -3.28 28.96
N ARG A 67 -29.18 -2.04 28.45
CA ARG A 67 -29.86 -0.92 29.13
C ARG A 67 -30.06 0.32 28.25
N GLU A 68 -31.31 0.48 27.83
CA GLU A 68 -32.16 1.66 28.04
C GLU A 68 -31.59 3.07 27.84
N TRP A 69 -32.04 3.67 26.75
CA TRP A 69 -32.04 5.07 26.32
C TRP A 69 -32.46 6.09 27.40
N THR A 70 -31.65 7.11 27.68
CA THR A 70 -32.13 8.41 28.23
C THR A 70 -31.22 9.59 27.78
N LYS A 71 -31.68 10.26 26.72
CA LYS A 71 -31.81 11.73 26.52
C LYS A 71 -30.95 12.70 27.39
N GLN A 72 -30.05 13.47 26.76
CA GLN A 72 -30.04 14.96 26.68
C GLN A 72 -28.71 15.51 26.10
N GLU A 73 -28.83 16.46 25.16
CA GLU A 73 -27.79 17.24 24.45
C GLU A 73 -27.05 18.26 25.38
N PRO A 74 -26.18 19.16 24.86
CA PRO A 74 -24.97 19.01 24.05
C PRO A 74 -23.75 19.72 24.73
N GLU A 75 -22.53 19.20 24.60
CA GLU A 75 -21.32 20.02 24.81
C GLU A 75 -20.28 19.74 23.73
N GLU A 76 -19.64 20.83 23.34
CA GLU A 76 -18.92 21.06 22.09
C GLU A 76 -17.54 20.39 22.03
N GLU A 77 -17.18 20.04 20.80
CA GLU A 77 -15.86 20.27 20.20
C GLU A 77 -14.65 19.58 20.86
N GLU A 78 -14.29 18.40 20.34
CA GLU A 78 -12.98 18.17 19.71
C GLU A 78 -12.95 16.74 19.15
N GLY A 79 -12.78 16.57 17.82
CA GLY A 79 -12.38 15.26 17.27
C GLY A 79 -13.13 14.74 16.05
N THR A 80 -14.11 15.46 15.49
CA THR A 80 -14.63 15.11 14.16
C THR A 80 -13.69 15.64 13.08
N VAL A 81 -12.63 14.88 12.78
CA VAL A 81 -11.90 15.05 11.52
C VAL A 81 -12.87 14.68 10.40
N LYS A 82 -13.61 15.67 9.91
CA LYS A 82 -14.42 15.58 8.70
C LYS A 82 -13.50 15.10 7.60
N PHE A 83 -13.78 13.91 7.07
CA PHE A 83 -13.14 13.37 5.88
C PHE A 83 -13.04 14.47 4.82
N GLN A 84 -11.83 15.03 4.63
CA GLN A 84 -11.60 15.97 3.54
C GLN A 84 -11.55 15.16 2.23
N PRO A 85 -12.34 15.50 1.20
CA PRO A 85 -12.39 14.76 -0.07
C PRO A 85 -11.08 14.78 -0.88
N SER A 86 -10.07 15.52 -0.45
CA SER A 86 -8.88 15.85 -1.25
C SER A 86 -7.67 14.94 -1.04
N LEU A 87 -7.67 14.01 -0.07
CA LEU A 87 -6.60 13.03 0.07
C LEU A 87 -7.11 11.63 -0.27
N TRP A 88 -7.08 11.30 -1.56
CA TRP A 88 -7.19 9.91 -1.97
C TRP A 88 -6.05 9.12 -1.30
N PRO A 89 -6.28 7.98 -0.63
CA PRO A 89 -5.23 7.29 0.14
C PRO A 89 -3.98 6.93 -0.67
N TRP A 90 -4.13 6.81 -1.99
CA TRP A 90 -3.06 6.50 -2.93
C TRP A 90 -2.45 7.73 -3.59
N ASP A 91 -2.87 8.95 -3.25
CA ASP A 91 -2.39 10.17 -3.90
C ASP A 91 -0.88 10.35 -3.71
N SER A 92 -0.35 10.01 -2.54
CA SER A 92 1.09 10.01 -2.29
C SER A 92 1.85 9.05 -3.23
N VAL A 93 1.38 7.81 -3.37
CA VAL A 93 1.98 6.81 -4.28
C VAL A 93 1.88 7.27 -5.73
N ARG A 94 0.71 7.77 -6.13
CA ARG A 94 0.42 8.32 -7.45
C ARG A 94 1.36 9.48 -7.79
N ASN A 95 1.58 10.40 -6.85
CA ASN A 95 2.42 11.57 -7.05
C ASN A 95 3.89 11.18 -7.12
N ASN A 96 4.35 10.29 -6.24
CA ASN A 96 5.73 9.79 -6.29
C ASN A 96 6.03 9.06 -7.61
N LEU A 97 5.11 8.23 -8.10
CA LEU A 97 5.27 7.53 -9.38
C LEU A 97 5.32 8.52 -10.56
N ARG A 98 4.48 9.56 -10.53
CA ARG A 98 4.49 10.62 -11.55
C ARG A 98 5.78 11.44 -11.51
N SER A 99 6.27 11.79 -10.33
CA SER A 99 7.54 12.51 -10.16
C SER A 99 8.71 11.68 -10.68
N ALA A 100 8.82 10.42 -10.25
CA ALA A 100 9.89 9.51 -10.69
C ALA A 100 9.88 9.29 -12.21
N LEU A 101 8.70 9.12 -12.83
CA LEU A 101 8.60 8.99 -14.28
C LEU A 101 9.07 10.26 -14.99
N THR A 102 8.69 11.43 -14.48
CA THR A 102 9.10 12.72 -15.04
C THR A 102 10.62 12.88 -14.98
N GLU A 103 11.23 12.56 -13.83
CA GLU A 103 12.69 12.59 -13.66
C GLU A 103 13.41 11.63 -14.61
N MET A 104 12.88 10.41 -14.78
CA MET A 104 13.43 9.42 -15.71
C MET A 104 13.35 9.88 -17.17
N CYS A 105 12.26 10.50 -17.58
CA CYS A 105 12.13 11.08 -18.93
C CYS A 105 13.16 12.19 -19.15
N VAL A 106 13.30 13.12 -18.21
CA VAL A 106 14.28 14.21 -18.31
C VAL A 106 15.71 13.65 -18.36
N LEU A 107 16.03 12.67 -17.51
CA LEU A 107 17.34 12.02 -17.52
C LEU A 107 17.62 11.34 -18.87
N HIS A 108 16.64 10.64 -19.42
CA HIS A 108 16.74 10.02 -20.74
C HIS A 108 17.02 11.05 -21.84
N ASP A 109 16.32 12.18 -21.82
CA ASP A 109 16.53 13.25 -22.79
C ASP A 109 17.93 13.85 -22.67
N VAL A 110 18.40 14.10 -21.43
CA VAL A 110 19.77 14.56 -21.18
C VAL A 110 20.80 13.55 -21.70
N LEU A 111 20.64 12.26 -21.40
CA LEU A 111 21.53 11.20 -21.89
C LEU A 111 21.54 11.11 -23.42
N SER A 112 20.38 11.29 -24.05
CA SER A 112 20.24 11.31 -25.51
C SER A 112 21.03 12.48 -26.11
N VAL A 113 20.93 13.67 -25.51
CA VAL A 113 21.67 14.86 -25.94
C VAL A 113 23.18 14.70 -25.73
N VAL A 114 23.61 14.17 -24.58
CA VAL A 114 25.02 13.90 -24.27
C VAL A 114 25.62 12.88 -25.25
N LYS A 115 24.84 11.86 -25.65
CA LYS A 115 25.29 10.85 -26.62
C LYS A 115 25.64 11.46 -27.97
N GLU A 116 24.91 12.47 -28.42
CA GLU A 116 25.20 13.15 -29.69
C GLU A 116 26.46 14.03 -29.65
N LYS A 117 26.95 14.41 -28.46
CA LYS A 117 28.16 15.24 -28.22
C LYS A 117 28.18 16.61 -28.92
N LYS A 118 27.10 17.00 -29.58
CA LYS A 118 26.97 18.27 -30.32
C LYS A 118 26.48 19.42 -29.44
N TYR A 119 25.63 19.11 -28.47
CA TYR A 119 24.88 20.11 -27.71
C TYR A 119 25.24 20.15 -26.23
N MET A 120 25.94 19.13 -25.71
CA MET A 120 26.37 19.03 -24.32
C MET A 120 27.68 18.24 -24.24
N ALA A 121 28.65 18.76 -23.47
CA ALA A 121 29.92 18.11 -23.17
C ALA A 121 30.04 17.94 -21.66
N LEU A 122 30.47 16.76 -21.22
CA LEU A 122 30.75 16.46 -19.81
C LEU A 122 32.25 16.59 -19.57
N ASP A 123 32.63 17.53 -18.72
CA ASP A 123 34.02 17.71 -18.32
C ASP A 123 34.35 16.74 -17.17
N PRO A 124 35.41 15.92 -17.27
CA PRO A 124 35.80 15.03 -16.18
C PRO A 124 36.23 15.84 -14.95
N VAL A 125 35.53 15.64 -13.84
CA VAL A 125 35.96 16.16 -12.53
C VAL A 125 36.75 15.10 -11.76
N SER A 126 37.80 15.52 -11.06
CA SER A 126 38.63 14.66 -10.21
C SER A 126 37.76 13.93 -9.19
N GLN A 127 37.76 12.59 -9.21
CA GLN A 127 37.15 11.80 -8.15
C GLN A 127 38.09 11.77 -6.94
N ASP A 128 37.58 12.13 -5.77
CA ASP A 128 38.34 12.09 -4.51
C ASP A 128 38.81 10.63 -4.24
N PRO A 129 40.13 10.37 -4.11
CA PRO A 129 40.69 9.02 -4.00
C PRO A 129 40.30 8.28 -2.70
N THR A 130 39.52 8.90 -1.82
CA THR A 130 39.07 8.33 -0.54
C THR A 130 37.81 7.46 -0.64
N ALA A 131 37.06 7.52 -1.75
CA ALA A 131 35.80 6.77 -1.89
C ALA A 131 35.95 5.24 -2.09
N GLY A 132 37.17 4.71 -2.26
CA GLY A 132 37.41 3.32 -2.65
C GLY A 132 38.00 2.37 -1.60
N LYS A 133 38.30 2.82 -0.38
CA LYS A 133 38.93 1.95 0.63
C LYS A 133 37.89 1.23 1.49
N ILE A 134 37.27 0.18 0.94
CA ILE A 134 36.65 -0.86 1.77
C ILE A 134 37.81 -1.64 2.42
N ILE A 135 38.06 -1.35 3.69
CA ILE A 135 39.04 -2.08 4.49
C ILE A 135 38.47 -3.47 4.76
N PHE A 136 38.91 -4.47 4.00
CA PHE A 136 38.74 -5.88 4.38
C PHE A 136 39.67 -6.16 5.56
N ILE A 137 39.10 -6.22 6.76
CA ILE A 137 39.79 -6.69 7.95
C ILE A 137 39.84 -8.23 7.86
N THR A 138 40.93 -8.78 7.34
CA THR A 138 41.27 -10.19 7.55
C THR A 138 41.67 -10.38 9.01
N LEU A 139 40.81 -11.01 9.80
CA LEU A 139 41.16 -11.60 11.09
C LEU A 139 41.99 -12.85 10.81
N SER A 140 43.22 -12.88 11.35
CA SER A 140 44.08 -14.06 11.41
C SER A 140 44.30 -14.45 12.87
#